data_AF-A0A7Y1ZQ63-F1
#
_entry.id   AF-A0A7Y1ZQ63-F1
#
_cell.length_a   1.000
_cell.length_b   1.000
_cell.length_c   1.000
_cell.angle_alpha   90.00
_cell.angle_beta   90.00
_cell.angle_gamma   90.00
#
_symmetry.space_group_name_H-M   'P 1'
#
loop_
_entity.id
_entity.type
_entity.pdbx_description
1 polymer ?
#
loop_
_entity_poly.entity_id
_entity_poly.type
_entity_poly.pdbx_seq_one_letter_code
_entity_poly.pdbx_strand_id
1 'polypeptide(L)'
;MAGIYIHVPFCTQRCVYCDFYFVTTATTYSPYVDALVNEIDHYGAKHTSEEPIRTVYFGGGTPSLLKVADVQRILLAVENSFQLELEELTFEMNPEDGSLDYLSGLRDAGIDRLSIG
;
A
#
# COMPACT_ATOMS: atom_id res chain seq x y z
N MET A 1 -3.43 -8.39 -17.85
CA MET A 1 -3.19 -8.63 -16.42
C MET A 1 -3.31 -7.29 -15.72
N ALA A 2 -4.46 -7.07 -15.08
CA ALA A 2 -4.72 -5.86 -14.32
C ALA A 2 -4.00 -5.91 -12.96
N GLY A 3 -3.45 -4.78 -12.54
CA GLY A 3 -2.77 -4.62 -11.27
C GLY A 3 -3.08 -3.25 -10.66
N ILE A 4 -3.03 -3.16 -9.33
CA ILE A 4 -3.22 -1.92 -8.58
C ILE A 4 -1.88 -1.51 -7.97
N TYR A 5 -1.48 -0.27 -8.24
CA TYR A 5 -0.34 0.37 -7.58
C TYR A 5 -0.86 1.39 -6.57
N ILE A 6 -0.38 1.28 -5.32
CA ILE A 6 -0.70 2.18 -4.22
C ILE A 6 0.54 2.98 -3.87
N HIS A 7 0.49 4.29 -4.15
CA HIS A 7 1.60 5.20 -3.89
C HIS A 7 1.53 5.78 -2.47
N VAL A 8 2.40 5.35 -1.57
CA VAL A 8 2.54 5.88 -0.21
C VAL A 8 3.67 6.92 -0.18
N PRO A 9 3.38 8.23 -0.10
CA PRO A 9 4.36 9.27 -0.35
C PRO A 9 5.19 9.65 0.88
N PHE A 10 5.21 8.86 1.95
CA PHE A 10 5.85 9.26 3.21
C PHE A 10 7.28 8.75 3.32
N CYS A 11 8.21 9.59 3.77
CA CYS A 11 9.57 9.18 4.13
C CYS A 11 9.97 9.80 5.48
N THR A 12 10.77 9.09 6.28
CA THR A 12 11.31 9.66 7.54
C THR A 12 12.30 10.79 7.27
N GLN A 13 13.06 10.68 6.19
CA GLN A 13 14.07 11.66 5.78
C GLN A 13 14.24 11.70 4.27
N ARG A 14 14.85 12.78 3.76
CA ARG A 14 15.22 12.90 2.35
C ARG A 14 16.52 12.15 2.07
N CYS A 15 16.46 11.14 1.21
CA CYS A 15 17.65 10.54 0.60
C CYS A 15 18.15 11.44 -0.54
N VAL A 16 19.46 11.72 -0.58
CA VAL A 16 20.06 12.62 -1.58
C VAL A 16 19.99 12.08 -3.02
N TYR A 17 19.84 10.77 -3.16
CA TYR A 17 19.77 10.05 -4.43
C TYR A 17 18.32 9.74 -4.87
N CYS A 18 17.31 10.07 -4.06
CA CYS A 18 15.93 9.69 -4.34
C CYS A 18 15.24 10.72 -5.23
N ASP A 19 14.80 10.26 -6.40
CA ASP A 19 14.04 11.05 -7.39
C ASP A 19 12.52 10.80 -7.33
N PHE A 20 12.04 9.96 -6.42
CA PHE A 20 10.61 9.72 -6.22
C PHE A 20 9.94 10.89 -5.47
N TYR A 21 8.63 11.06 -5.68
CA TYR A 21 7.85 12.00 -4.89
C TYR A 21 7.71 11.49 -3.45
N PHE A 22 8.04 12.33 -2.48
CA PHE A 22 7.83 12.04 -1.07
C PHE A 22 7.56 13.31 -0.25
N VAL A 23 7.03 13.10 0.95
CA VAL A 23 6.82 14.09 2.00
C VAL A 23 7.34 13.53 3.33
N THR A 24 7.91 14.40 4.16
CA THR A 24 8.48 14.00 5.47
C THR A 24 7.58 14.35 6.66
N THR A 25 6.35 14.79 6.39
CA THR A 25 5.41 15.23 7.41
C THR A 25 4.56 14.05 7.88
N ALA A 26 4.73 13.63 9.14
CA ALA A 26 4.00 12.48 9.70
C ALA A 26 2.54 12.75 10.09
N THR A 27 2.12 14.02 10.17
CA THR A 27 0.76 14.39 10.64
C THR A 27 -0.35 14.04 9.65
N THR A 28 -0.02 13.56 8.46
CA THR A 28 -0.97 13.34 7.37
C THR A 28 -1.25 11.87 7.06
N TYR A 29 -0.74 10.90 7.84
CA TYR A 29 -0.94 9.47 7.56
C TYR A 29 -2.42 9.07 7.58
N SER A 30 -3.13 9.33 8.69
CA SER A 30 -4.56 8.97 8.78
C SER A 30 -5.41 9.72 7.74
N PRO A 31 -5.29 11.05 7.56
CA PRO A 31 -6.00 11.74 6.48
C PRO A 31 -5.70 11.19 5.08
N TYR A 32 -4.46 10.77 4.82
CA TYR A 32 -4.09 10.12 3.56
C TYR A 32 -4.78 8.76 3.40
N VAL A 33 -4.78 7.91 4.42
CA VAL A 33 -5.43 6.60 4.39
C VAL A 33 -6.94 6.77 4.15
N ASP A 34 -7.56 7.72 4.85
CA ASP A 34 -8.99 8.02 4.68
C ASP A 34 -9.29 8.52 3.26
N ALA A 35 -8.45 9.38 2.70
CA ALA A 35 -8.59 9.86 1.33
C ALA A 35 -8.39 8.74 0.29
N LEU A 36 -7.39 7.88 0.49
CA LEU A 36 -7.09 6.75 -0.38
C LEU A 36 -8.22 5.72 -0.40
N VAL A 37 -8.80 5.39 0.76
CA VAL A 37 -9.96 4.49 0.85
C VAL A 37 -11.13 5.08 0.06
N ASN A 38 -11.44 6.37 0.23
CA ASN A 38 -12.50 7.04 -0.54
C ASN A 38 -12.21 7.03 -2.05
N GLU A 39 -10.94 7.19 -2.44
CA GLU A 39 -10.51 7.13 -3.85
C GLU A 39 -10.70 5.73 -4.44
N ILE A 40 -10.30 4.70 -3.71
CA ILE A 40 -10.51 3.29 -4.08
C ILE A 40 -11.99 3.01 -4.28
N ASP A 41 -12.84 3.35 -3.32
CA ASP A 41 -14.29 3.14 -3.40
C ASP A 41 -14.90 3.89 -4.60
N HIS A 42 -14.44 5.12 -4.85
CA HIS A 42 -14.91 5.95 -5.95
C HIS A 42 -14.59 5.34 -7.32
N TYR A 43 -13.37 4.83 -7.51
CA TYR A 43 -12.97 4.20 -8.76
C TYR A 43 -13.53 2.79 -8.90
N GLY A 44 -13.64 2.03 -7.80
CA GLY A 44 -14.30 0.73 -7.76
C GLY A 44 -15.75 0.81 -8.25
N ALA A 45 -16.52 1.77 -7.76
CA ALA A 45 -17.89 2.00 -8.19
C ALA A 45 -18.05 2.36 -9.68
N LYS A 46 -16.98 2.86 -10.32
CA LYS A 46 -16.93 3.20 -11.75
C LYS A 46 -16.25 2.12 -12.59
N HIS A 47 -15.68 1.11 -11.97
CA HIS A 47 -14.93 0.07 -12.65
C HIS A 47 -15.91 -0.92 -13.30
N THR A 48 -15.86 -1.01 -14.62
CA THR A 48 -16.76 -1.88 -15.40
C THR A 48 -16.06 -3.09 -16.00
N SER A 49 -14.76 -3.26 -15.75
CA SER A 49 -14.02 -4.42 -16.26
C SER A 49 -14.37 -5.66 -15.43
N GLU A 50 -14.53 -6.79 -16.10
CA GLU A 50 -14.62 -8.11 -15.47
C GLU A 50 -13.24 -8.79 -15.34
N GLU A 51 -12.16 -8.16 -15.85
CA GLU A 51 -10.81 -8.69 -15.66
C GLU A 51 -10.41 -8.59 -14.18
N PRO A 52 -10.14 -9.70 -13.48
CA PRO A 52 -9.78 -9.66 -12.07
C PRO A 52 -8.39 -9.05 -11.88
N ILE A 53 -8.21 -8.34 -10.78
CA ILE A 53 -6.91 -7.82 -10.35
C ILE A 53 -6.04 -9.00 -9.90
N ARG A 54 -4.86 -9.12 -10.52
CA ARG A 54 -3.89 -10.18 -10.22
C ARG A 54 -2.76 -9.73 -9.31
N THR A 55 -2.46 -8.44 -9.27
CA THR A 55 -1.37 -7.91 -8.45
C THR A 55 -1.74 -6.64 -7.73
N VAL A 56 -1.23 -6.49 -6.51
CA VAL A 56 -1.28 -5.24 -5.75
C VAL A 56 0.13 -4.90 -5.27
N TYR A 57 0.55 -3.65 -5.45
CA TYR A 57 1.89 -3.19 -5.12
C TYR A 57 1.83 -1.91 -4.29
N PHE A 58 2.37 -1.94 -3.07
CA PHE A 58 2.60 -0.75 -2.26
C PHE A 58 4.03 -0.24 -2.49
N GLY A 59 4.16 1.01 -2.95
CA GLY A 59 5.46 1.64 -3.13
C GLY A 59 5.43 3.15 -3.06
N GLY A 60 6.53 3.79 -3.44
CA GLY A 60 6.64 5.25 -3.53
C GLY A 60 7.72 5.82 -2.62
N GLY A 61 7.31 6.39 -1.49
CA GLY A 61 8.21 6.77 -0.42
C GLY A 61 8.59 5.55 0.41
N THR A 62 7.94 5.38 1.56
CA THR A 62 8.21 4.30 2.50
C THR A 62 6.88 3.74 3.02
N PRO A 63 6.29 2.74 2.35
CA PRO A 63 5.03 2.14 2.80
C PRO A 63 5.08 1.59 4.22
N SER A 64 6.25 1.13 4.67
CA SER A 64 6.46 0.63 6.05
C SER A 64 6.29 1.66 7.17
N LEU A 65 6.09 2.94 6.84
CA LEU A 65 5.68 3.96 7.82
C LEU A 65 4.19 3.90 8.17
N LEU A 66 3.37 3.21 7.36
CA LEU A 66 1.98 2.95 7.70
C LEU A 66 1.87 1.93 8.83
N LYS A 67 0.84 2.05 9.66
CA LYS A 67 0.52 0.98 10.61
C LYS A 67 -0.06 -0.20 9.85
N VAL A 68 0.15 -1.42 10.36
CA VAL A 68 -0.49 -2.64 9.80
C VAL A 68 -2.01 -2.47 9.68
N ALA A 69 -2.65 -1.85 10.68
CA ALA A 69 -4.08 -1.56 10.65
C ALA A 69 -4.50 -0.65 9.47
N ASP A 70 -3.65 0.32 9.09
CA ASP A 70 -3.91 1.19 7.94
C ASP A 70 -3.74 0.43 6.62
N VAL A 71 -2.72 -0.43 6.52
CA VAL A 71 -2.53 -1.33 5.37
C VAL A 71 -3.74 -2.25 5.19
N GLN A 72 -4.23 -2.85 6.28
CA GLN A 72 -5.43 -3.69 6.27
C GLN A 72 -6.69 -2.93 5.82
N ARG A 73 -6.86 -1.68 6.26
CA ARG A 73 -7.98 -0.83 5.82
C ARG A 73 -7.94 -0.58 4.32
N ILE A 74 -6.77 -0.32 3.77
CA ILE A 74 -6.58 -0.09 2.33
C ILE A 74 -6.86 -1.36 1.54
N LEU A 75 -6.31 -2.50 1.97
CA LEU A 75 -6.54 -3.79 1.31
C LEU A 75 -8.02 -4.21 1.34
N LEU A 76 -8.71 -3.99 2.46
CA LEU A 76 -10.13 -4.25 2.56
C LEU A 76 -10.95 -3.37 1.60
N ALA A 77 -10.56 -2.11 1.42
CA ALA A 77 -11.20 -1.23 0.43
C ALA A 77 -10.99 -1.77 -1.00
N VAL A 78 -9.78 -2.26 -1.32
CA VAL A 78 -9.48 -2.88 -2.61
C VAL A 78 -10.31 -4.14 -2.84
N GLU A 79 -10.39 -5.03 -1.84
CA GLU A 79 -11.17 -6.27 -1.90
C GLU A 79 -12.67 -6.00 -2.08
N ASN A 80 -13.21 -4.99 -1.42
CA ASN A 80 -14.62 -4.61 -1.56
C ASN A 80 -14.93 -3.92 -2.91
N SER A 81 -13.93 -3.32 -3.54
CA SER A 81 -14.09 -2.49 -4.74
C SER A 81 -13.82 -3.23 -6.05
N PHE A 82 -13.01 -4.29 -6.03
CA PHE A 82 -12.54 -4.97 -7.23
C PHE A 82 -12.62 -6.50 -7.09
N GLN A 83 -12.84 -7.20 -8.20
CA GLN A 83 -12.69 -8.65 -8.23
C GLN A 83 -11.22 -9.03 -8.16
N LEU A 84 -10.83 -9.83 -7.16
CA LEU A 84 -9.45 -10.21 -6.92
C LEU A 84 -9.19 -11.68 -7.23
N GLU A 85 -8.14 -11.95 -7.98
CA GLU A 85 -7.52 -13.28 -8.14
C GLU A 85 -6.00 -13.11 -7.98
N LEU A 86 -5.59 -12.70 -6.77
CA LEU A 86 -4.22 -12.27 -6.52
C LEU A 86 -3.21 -13.40 -6.71
N GLU A 87 -2.18 -13.10 -7.49
CA GLU A 87 -0.98 -13.91 -7.70
C GLU A 87 0.20 -13.36 -6.89
N GLU A 88 0.21 -12.05 -6.61
CA GLU A 88 1.25 -11.38 -5.82
C GLU A 88 0.71 -10.13 -5.13
N LEU A 89 1.07 -9.96 -3.85
CA LEU A 89 0.83 -8.75 -3.07
C LEU A 89 2.17 -8.25 -2.51
N THR A 90 2.75 -7.26 -3.21
CA THR A 90 4.07 -6.71 -2.88
C THR A 90 3.96 -5.50 -1.96
N PHE A 91 4.88 -5.43 -0.99
CA PHE A 91 5.07 -4.28 -0.11
C PHE A 91 6.53 -3.80 -0.06
N GLU A 92 6.78 -2.54 -0.40
CA GLU A 92 8.09 -1.91 -0.18
C GLU A 92 8.28 -1.53 1.30
N MET A 93 9.48 -1.75 1.82
CA MET A 93 9.82 -1.38 3.19
C MET A 93 11.28 -0.94 3.36
N ASN A 94 11.51 -0.11 4.37
CA ASN A 94 12.84 0.14 4.91
C ASN A 94 13.22 -1.02 5.87
N PRO A 95 14.45 -1.57 5.81
CA PRO A 95 14.91 -2.62 6.72
C PRO A 95 14.71 -2.29 8.20
N GLU A 96 14.81 -1.02 8.59
CA GLU A 96 14.73 -0.57 9.99
C GLU A 96 13.32 -0.71 10.59
N ASP A 97 12.27 -0.78 9.75
CA ASP A 97 10.88 -0.85 10.19
C ASP A 97 10.41 -2.30 10.47
N GLY A 98 11.23 -3.29 10.08
CA GLY A 98 10.86 -4.72 10.02
C GLY A 98 10.89 -5.49 11.34
N SER A 99 10.19 -5.03 12.37
CA SER A 99 10.00 -5.84 13.59
C SER A 99 9.21 -7.14 13.30
N LEU A 100 9.43 -8.20 14.09
CA LEU A 100 8.72 -9.48 13.91
C LEU A 100 7.20 -9.34 13.99
N ASP A 101 6.71 -8.51 14.91
CA ASP A 101 5.27 -8.26 15.07
C ASP A 101 4.69 -7.54 13.85
N TYR A 102 5.43 -6.56 13.30
CA TYR A 102 5.03 -5.83 12.09
C TYR A 102 4.99 -6.75 10.87
N LEU A 103 6.04 -7.55 10.66
CA LEU A 103 6.12 -8.52 9.56
C LEU A 103 5.04 -9.60 9.66
N SER A 104 4.74 -10.07 10.88
CA SER A 104 3.65 -11.01 11.12
C SER A 104 2.30 -10.38 10.77
N GLY A 105 2.08 -9.13 11.19
CA GLY A 105 0.86 -8.39 10.84
C GLY A 105 0.70 -8.13 9.34
N LEU A 106 1.79 -7.83 8.63
CA LEU A 106 1.77 -7.73 7.16
C LEU A 106 1.43 -9.07 6.50
N ARG A 107 2.02 -10.16 6.99
CA ARG A 107 1.73 -11.50 6.47
C ARG A 107 0.28 -11.90 6.71
N ASP A 108 -0.27 -11.60 7.88
CA ASP A 108 -1.67 -11.83 8.22
C ASP A 108 -2.62 -10.97 7.38
N ALA A 109 -2.17 -9.80 6.92
CA ALA A 109 -2.89 -8.96 5.97
C ALA A 109 -2.83 -9.48 4.51
N GLY A 110 -2.07 -10.55 4.24
CA GLY A 110 -1.97 -11.17 2.92
C GLY A 110 -0.76 -10.73 2.08
N ILE A 111 0.15 -9.91 2.62
CA ILE A 111 1.41 -9.57 1.95
C ILE A 111 2.27 -10.83 1.81
N ASP A 112 2.69 -11.15 0.58
CA ASP A 112 3.47 -12.36 0.28
C ASP A 112 4.84 -12.07 -0.36
N ARG A 113 5.09 -10.82 -0.78
CA ARG A 113 6.38 -10.36 -1.29
C ARG A 113 6.81 -9.04 -0.65
N LEU A 114 8.08 -8.98 -0.23
CA LEU A 114 8.70 -7.76 0.28
C LEU A 114 9.75 -7.26 -0.72
N SER A 115 9.80 -5.95 -0.91
CA SER A 115 10.87 -5.25 -1.60
C SER A 115 11.58 -4.36 -0.58
N ILE A 116 12.87 -4.61 -0.34
CA ILE A 116 13.64 -3.94 0.72
C ILE A 116 14.72 -3.08 0.05
N GLY A 117 14.69 -1.78 0.34
CA GLY A 117 15.59 -0.76 -0.23
C GLY A 117 16.51 -0.10 0.79
#